data_AF-A0A9N9NHB6-F1
#
_entry.id   AF-A0A9N9NHB6-F1
#
_cell.length_a   1.000
_cell.length_b   1.000
_cell.length_c   1.000
_cell.angle_alpha   90.00
_cell.angle_beta   90.00
_cell.angle_gamma   90.00
#
_symmetry.space_group_name_H-M   'P 1'
#
loop_
_entity.id
_entity.type
_entity.pdbx_description
1 polymer ?
#
loop_
_entity_poly.entity_id
_entity_poly.type
_entity_poly.pdbx_seq_one_letter_code
_entity_poly.pdbx_strand_id
1 'polypeptide(L)'
;ADRLRELGSEWWDIQLDKQKSLFKKDLDEMGGVQQSANDERFEICQRTMNKIVDKMNYLSKILKGILLPTEYYSILGILVDEVLTIMIENLEDLYDISAEESNQLNLIYSRLLILENIFNKNKPNTIENHAKSWNKFRQITDILVLSFAEIMNRFRASELECFTTKELEGLICALFADTELRERNLQEINDGHPHRGNR
;
A
#
# COMPACT_ATOMS: atom_id res chain seq x y z
N ALA A 1 -18.12 31.50 16.36
CA ALA A 1 -17.22 31.01 15.30
C ALA A 1 -16.68 29.62 15.63
N ASP A 2 -16.25 29.39 16.88
CA ASP A 2 -15.65 28.11 17.30
C ASP A 2 -16.64 26.94 17.26
N ARG A 3 -17.88 27.14 17.73
CA ARG A 3 -18.94 26.10 17.67
C ARG A 3 -19.32 25.67 16.24
N LEU A 4 -19.18 26.55 15.24
CA LEU A 4 -19.42 26.19 13.82
C LEU A 4 -18.24 25.41 13.23
N ARG A 5 -17.01 25.67 13.70
CA ARG A 5 -15.82 24.89 13.32
C ARG A 5 -15.82 23.53 13.98
N GLU A 6 -16.22 23.45 15.24
CA GLU A 6 -16.39 22.21 16.00
C GLU A 6 -17.46 21.31 15.35
N LEU A 7 -18.66 21.85 15.08
CA LEU A 7 -19.70 21.12 14.34
C LEU A 7 -19.28 20.76 12.91
N GLY A 8 -18.49 21.62 12.26
CA GLY A 8 -17.91 21.35 10.94
C GLY A 8 -16.92 20.18 10.99
N SER A 9 -16.07 20.13 12.02
CA SER A 9 -15.10 19.05 12.26
C SER A 9 -15.80 17.74 12.59
N GLU A 10 -16.80 17.74 13.48
CA GLU A 10 -17.54 16.54 13.85
C GLU A 10 -18.30 15.94 12.66
N TRP A 11 -18.98 16.78 11.88
CA TRP A 11 -19.65 16.33 10.66
C TRP A 11 -18.65 15.82 9.62
N TRP A 12 -17.46 16.41 9.59
CA TRP A 12 -16.38 16.01 8.71
C TRP A 12 -15.81 14.63 9.05
N ASP A 13 -15.59 14.36 10.34
CA ASP A 13 -15.12 13.05 10.81
C ASP A 13 -16.13 11.95 10.46
N ILE A 14 -17.42 12.21 10.67
CA ILE A 14 -18.50 11.30 10.26
C ILE A 14 -18.46 11.04 8.74
N GLN A 15 -18.27 12.09 7.94
CA GLN A 15 -18.20 11.95 6.50
C GLN A 15 -16.94 11.20 6.05
N LEU A 16 -15.81 11.41 6.73
CA LEU A 16 -14.55 10.71 6.48
C LEU A 16 -14.69 9.21 6.79
N ASP A 17 -15.24 8.87 7.95
CA ASP A 17 -15.49 7.48 8.35
C ASP A 17 -16.45 6.78 7.38
N LYS A 18 -17.44 7.51 6.87
CA LYS A 18 -18.32 7.01 5.81
C LYS A 18 -17.54 6.70 4.53
N GLN A 19 -16.61 7.56 4.10
CA GLN A 19 -15.79 7.29 2.91
C GLN A 19 -14.86 6.09 3.13
N LYS A 20 -14.21 5.99 4.29
CA LYS A 20 -13.41 4.81 4.66
C LYS A 20 -14.22 3.53 4.59
N SER A 21 -15.41 3.53 5.18
CA SER A 21 -16.31 2.37 5.15
C SER A 21 -16.73 1.97 3.74
N LEU A 22 -16.92 2.93 2.83
CA LEU A 22 -17.22 2.64 1.43
C LEU A 22 -16.04 2.02 0.67
N PHE A 23 -14.81 2.50 0.89
CA PHE A 23 -13.62 1.88 0.31
C PHE A 23 -13.39 0.48 0.87
N LYS A 24 -13.50 0.33 2.19
CA LYS A 24 -13.41 -0.98 2.84
C LYS A 24 -14.45 -1.95 2.28
N LYS A 25 -15.70 -1.53 2.14
CA LYS A 25 -16.75 -2.36 1.54
C LYS A 25 -16.41 -2.81 0.12
N ASP A 26 -15.88 -1.92 -0.72
CA ASP A 26 -15.48 -2.30 -2.08
C ASP A 26 -14.34 -3.34 -2.08
N LEU A 27 -13.40 -3.23 -1.13
CA LEU A 27 -12.29 -4.16 -0.94
C LEU A 27 -12.76 -5.50 -0.34
N ASP A 28 -13.70 -5.48 0.62
CA ASP A 28 -14.31 -6.68 1.19
C ASP A 28 -15.11 -7.45 0.12
N GLU A 29 -15.84 -6.74 -0.75
CA GLU A 29 -16.59 -7.32 -1.87
C GLU A 29 -15.68 -7.98 -2.93
N MET A 30 -14.42 -7.52 -3.05
CA MET A 30 -13.41 -8.17 -3.90
C MET A 30 -13.06 -9.57 -3.40
N GLY A 31 -13.17 -9.79 -2.09
CA GLY A 31 -12.85 -11.07 -1.44
C GLY A 31 -11.36 -11.38 -1.50
N GLY A 32 -10.50 -10.40 -1.20
CA GLY A 32 -9.04 -10.55 -1.20
C GLY A 32 -8.41 -10.64 -2.59
N VAL A 33 -7.10 -10.92 -2.63
CA VAL A 33 -6.28 -10.91 -3.85
C VAL A 33 -5.72 -12.30 -4.22
N GLN A 34 -6.17 -13.33 -3.51
CA GLN A 34 -5.79 -14.72 -3.75
C GLN A 34 -6.20 -15.18 -5.16
N GLN A 35 -5.45 -16.13 -5.70
CA GLN A 35 -5.71 -16.79 -6.98
C GLN A 35 -5.71 -15.79 -8.14
N SER A 36 -4.89 -14.75 -8.07
CA SER A 36 -4.85 -13.70 -9.11
C SER A 36 -4.20 -14.17 -10.42
N ALA A 37 -3.61 -15.37 -10.45
CA ALA A 37 -3.25 -16.06 -11.69
C ALA A 37 -4.46 -16.52 -12.51
N ASN A 38 -5.65 -16.59 -11.92
CA ASN A 38 -6.89 -16.85 -12.65
C ASN A 38 -7.40 -15.55 -13.31
N ASP A 39 -7.62 -15.58 -14.63
CA ASP A 39 -8.04 -14.40 -15.41
C ASP A 39 -9.31 -13.71 -14.86
N GLU A 40 -10.30 -14.48 -14.40
CA GLU A 40 -11.54 -13.90 -13.84
C GLU A 40 -11.28 -13.20 -12.51
N ARG A 41 -10.48 -13.81 -11.62
CA ARG A 41 -10.07 -13.19 -10.35
C ARG A 41 -9.21 -11.96 -10.58
N PHE A 42 -8.28 -12.02 -11.53
CA PHE A 42 -7.46 -10.88 -11.94
C PHE A 42 -8.33 -9.71 -12.40
N GLU A 43 -9.29 -9.97 -13.29
CA GLU A 43 -10.23 -8.97 -13.81
C GLU A 43 -11.09 -8.35 -12.70
N ILE A 44 -11.56 -9.14 -11.74
CA ILE A 44 -12.29 -8.63 -10.57
C ILE A 44 -11.40 -7.67 -9.77
N CYS A 45 -10.17 -8.08 -9.45
CA CYS A 45 -9.24 -7.25 -8.69
C CYS A 45 -8.92 -5.95 -9.44
N GLN A 46 -8.62 -6.02 -10.74
CA GLN A 46 -8.34 -4.84 -11.56
C GLN A 46 -9.52 -3.87 -11.60
N ARG A 47 -10.75 -4.38 -11.79
CA ARG A 47 -11.96 -3.54 -11.79
C ARG A 47 -12.17 -2.86 -10.44
N THR A 48 -11.95 -3.56 -9.34
CA THR A 48 -12.02 -2.98 -8.00
C THR A 48 -10.97 -1.88 -7.82
N MET A 49 -9.72 -2.10 -8.23
CA MET A 49 -8.68 -1.08 -8.15
C MET A 49 -9.03 0.18 -8.97
N ASN A 50 -9.52 0.00 -10.20
CA ASN A 50 -9.95 1.12 -11.04
C ASN A 50 -11.12 1.89 -10.39
N LYS A 51 -12.11 1.17 -9.83
CA LYS A 51 -13.22 1.77 -9.09
C LYS A 51 -12.75 2.60 -7.90
N ILE A 52 -11.76 2.11 -7.14
CA ILE A 52 -11.16 2.84 -6.01
C ILE A 52 -10.45 4.10 -6.51
N VAL A 53 -9.64 3.99 -7.57
CA VAL A 53 -8.94 5.12 -8.18
C VAL A 53 -9.93 6.19 -8.66
N ASP A 54 -11.00 5.80 -9.34
CA ASP A 54 -12.03 6.71 -9.82
C ASP A 54 -12.75 7.42 -8.68
N LYS A 55 -13.12 6.68 -7.62
CA LYS A 55 -13.74 7.24 -6.41
C LYS A 55 -12.81 8.23 -5.71
N MET A 56 -11.53 7.90 -5.54
CA MET A 56 -10.55 8.78 -4.91
C MET A 56 -10.35 10.08 -5.72
N ASN A 57 -10.25 9.96 -7.05
CA ASN A 57 -10.16 11.12 -7.95
C ASN A 57 -11.41 12.00 -7.92
N TYR A 58 -12.59 11.38 -7.87
CA TYR A 58 -13.85 12.10 -7.74
C TYR A 58 -13.92 12.88 -6.41
N LEU A 59 -13.58 12.23 -5.29
CA LEU A 59 -13.50 12.88 -3.98
C LEU A 59 -12.49 14.03 -4.01
N SER A 60 -11.28 13.80 -4.52
CA SER A 60 -10.27 14.84 -4.69
C SER A 60 -10.81 16.08 -5.41
N LYS A 61 -11.53 15.92 -6.52
CA LYS A 61 -12.11 17.06 -7.26
C LYS A 61 -13.14 17.84 -6.44
N ILE A 62 -13.99 17.15 -5.68
CA ILE A 62 -14.99 17.80 -4.83
C ILE A 62 -14.32 18.56 -3.68
N LEU A 63 -13.38 17.91 -2.98
CA LEU A 63 -12.76 18.45 -1.79
C LEU A 63 -11.89 19.67 -2.09
N LYS A 64 -11.24 19.70 -3.25
CA LYS A 64 -10.34 20.78 -3.65
C LYS A 64 -11.04 22.14 -3.74
N GLY A 65 -12.34 22.17 -4.02
CA GLY A 65 -13.13 23.41 -4.09
C GLY A 65 -13.69 23.88 -2.75
N ILE A 66 -13.59 23.06 -1.70
CA ILE A 66 -14.27 23.27 -0.42
C ILE A 66 -13.27 23.50 0.72
N LEU A 67 -12.15 22.80 0.71
CA LEU A 67 -11.19 22.74 1.82
C LEU A 67 -9.96 23.62 1.60
N LEU A 68 -9.33 24.01 2.71
CA LEU A 68 -7.99 24.59 2.65
C LEU A 68 -6.97 23.54 2.18
N PRO A 69 -5.88 23.93 1.50
CA PRO A 69 -4.91 22.98 0.96
C PRO A 69 -4.35 21.98 1.98
N THR A 70 -4.05 22.43 3.20
CA THR A 70 -3.49 21.58 4.26
C THR A 70 -4.46 20.48 4.70
N GLU A 71 -5.74 20.82 4.86
CA GLU A 71 -6.79 19.88 5.24
C GLU A 71 -7.06 18.91 4.10
N TYR A 72 -7.16 19.44 2.88
CA TYR A 72 -7.36 18.67 1.65
C TYR A 72 -6.37 17.50 1.51
N TYR A 73 -5.06 17.76 1.58
CA TYR A 73 -4.06 16.70 1.44
C TYR A 73 -4.03 15.76 2.64
N SER A 74 -4.27 16.26 3.86
CA SER A 74 -4.35 15.42 5.05
C SER A 74 -5.47 14.39 4.96
N ILE A 75 -6.65 14.81 4.51
CA ILE A 75 -7.83 13.95 4.40
C ILE A 75 -7.64 12.89 3.30
N LEU A 76 -7.17 13.30 2.12
CA LEU A 76 -6.87 12.36 1.05
C LEU A 76 -5.77 11.38 1.45
N GLY A 77 -4.78 11.85 2.21
CA GLY A 77 -3.75 11.01 2.82
C GLY A 77 -4.35 9.88 3.64
N ILE A 78 -5.25 10.21 4.57
CA ILE A 78 -5.92 9.23 5.43
C ILE A 78 -6.73 8.21 4.62
N LEU A 79 -7.45 8.65 3.58
CA LEU A 79 -8.24 7.76 2.73
C LEU A 79 -7.37 6.82 1.90
N VAL A 80 -6.26 7.35 1.35
CA VAL A 80 -5.27 6.54 0.64
C VAL A 80 -4.65 5.53 1.61
N ASP A 81 -4.20 5.98 2.78
CA ASP A 81 -3.54 5.14 3.79
C ASP A 81 -4.42 3.95 4.20
N GLU A 82 -5.73 4.18 4.38
CA GLU A 82 -6.71 3.12 4.67
C GLU A 82 -6.73 2.04 3.57
N VAL A 83 -6.86 2.45 2.30
CA VAL A 83 -6.88 1.54 1.16
C VAL A 83 -5.58 0.75 1.07
N LEU A 84 -4.43 1.43 1.21
CA LEU A 84 -3.13 0.78 1.11
C LEU A 84 -2.91 -0.21 2.25
N THR A 85 -3.33 0.12 3.46
CA THR A 85 -3.20 -0.77 4.62
C THR A 85 -3.96 -2.07 4.39
N ILE A 86 -5.22 -1.99 3.96
CA ILE A 86 -6.03 -3.20 3.64
C ILE A 86 -5.38 -4.01 2.51
N MET A 87 -4.83 -3.36 1.49
CA MET A 87 -4.15 -4.08 0.40
C MET A 87 -2.84 -4.73 0.84
N ILE A 88 -2.10 -4.12 1.76
CA ILE A 88 -0.90 -4.73 2.36
C ILE A 88 -1.31 -5.97 3.16
N GLU A 89 -2.32 -5.86 4.03
CA GLU A 89 -2.85 -6.98 4.81
C GLU A 89 -3.30 -8.14 3.90
N ASN A 90 -4.02 -7.83 2.82
CA ASN A 90 -4.44 -8.83 1.83
C ASN A 90 -3.27 -9.58 1.18
N LEU A 91 -2.10 -8.94 1.03
CA LEU A 91 -0.88 -9.59 0.51
C LEU A 91 -0.20 -10.44 1.59
N GLU A 92 -0.09 -9.89 2.80
CA GLU A 92 0.55 -10.56 3.94
C GLU A 92 -0.19 -11.83 4.36
N ASP A 93 -1.49 -11.93 4.06
CA ASP A 93 -2.31 -13.13 4.25
C ASP A 93 -2.04 -14.25 3.21
N LEU A 94 -1.20 -14.01 2.19
CA LEU A 94 -0.81 -15.01 1.20
C LEU A 94 0.41 -15.82 1.68
N TYR A 95 0.28 -17.15 1.69
CA TYR A 95 1.34 -18.06 2.15
C TYR A 95 2.19 -18.66 1.04
N ASP A 96 1.67 -18.71 -0.20
CA ASP A 96 2.33 -19.28 -1.37
C ASP A 96 1.87 -18.49 -2.60
N ILE A 97 2.82 -17.90 -3.32
CA ILE A 97 2.60 -17.02 -4.46
C ILE A 97 3.44 -17.56 -5.61
N SER A 98 2.79 -18.09 -6.64
CA SER A 98 3.48 -18.53 -7.84
C SER A 98 4.11 -17.34 -8.59
N ALA A 99 5.12 -17.58 -9.43
CA ALA A 99 5.73 -16.52 -10.22
C ALA A 99 4.72 -15.79 -11.15
N GLU A 100 3.75 -16.52 -11.69
CA GLU A 100 2.67 -15.93 -12.49
C GLU A 100 1.76 -15.05 -11.61
N GLU A 101 1.34 -15.55 -10.46
CA GLU A 101 0.53 -14.80 -9.51
C GLU A 101 1.24 -13.53 -9.02
N SER A 102 2.54 -13.59 -8.74
CA SER A 102 3.34 -12.43 -8.33
C SER A 102 3.33 -11.32 -9.39
N ASN A 103 3.42 -11.68 -10.68
CA ASN A 103 3.31 -10.71 -11.77
C ASN A 103 1.90 -10.09 -11.83
N GLN A 104 0.85 -10.89 -11.65
CA GLN A 104 -0.52 -10.38 -11.66
C GLN A 104 -0.80 -9.47 -10.44
N LEU A 105 -0.31 -9.84 -9.26
CA LEU A 105 -0.36 -9.00 -8.06
C LEU A 105 0.37 -7.68 -8.29
N ASN A 106 1.56 -7.69 -8.92
CA ASN A 106 2.25 -6.45 -9.25
C ASN A 106 1.37 -5.54 -10.14
N LEU A 107 0.71 -6.08 -11.15
CA LEU A 107 -0.19 -5.31 -12.01
C LEU A 107 -1.40 -4.76 -11.25
N ILE A 108 -1.98 -5.53 -10.33
CA ILE A 108 -3.10 -5.09 -9.47
C ILE A 108 -2.64 -3.95 -8.56
N TYR A 109 -1.56 -4.14 -7.81
CA TYR A 109 -1.09 -3.18 -6.81
C TYR A 109 -0.57 -1.89 -7.48
N SER A 110 0.09 -2.01 -8.62
CA SER A 110 0.59 -0.85 -9.39
C SER A 110 -0.52 0.09 -9.85
N ARG A 111 -1.79 -0.35 -9.93
CA ARG A 111 -2.92 0.54 -10.23
C ARG A 111 -3.08 1.64 -9.19
N LEU A 112 -2.79 1.37 -7.92
CA LEU A 112 -2.94 2.33 -6.84
C LEU A 112 -1.80 3.36 -6.80
N LEU A 113 -0.67 3.10 -7.46
CA LEU A 113 0.44 4.06 -7.53
C LEU A 113 0.06 5.36 -8.26
N ILE A 114 -0.96 5.33 -9.11
CA ILE A 114 -1.44 6.53 -9.79
C ILE A 114 -2.04 7.57 -8.82
N LEU A 115 -2.42 7.16 -7.61
CA LEU A 115 -2.98 8.05 -6.58
C LEU A 115 -1.98 9.11 -6.10
N GLU A 116 -0.68 8.90 -6.30
CA GLU A 116 0.36 9.92 -6.07
C GLU A 116 0.05 11.23 -6.81
N ASN A 117 -0.56 11.14 -8.00
CA ASN A 117 -0.87 12.31 -8.84
C ASN A 117 -1.92 13.26 -8.22
N ILE A 118 -2.63 12.81 -7.19
CA ILE A 118 -3.56 13.66 -6.42
C ILE A 118 -2.78 14.65 -5.53
N PHE A 119 -1.55 14.30 -5.15
CA PHE A 119 -0.66 15.04 -4.27
C PHE A 119 0.31 15.92 -5.06
N ASN A 120 0.97 16.85 -4.38
CA ASN A 120 2.03 17.65 -5.01
C ASN A 120 3.34 16.86 -5.04
N LYS A 121 4.14 17.11 -6.08
CA LYS A 121 5.50 16.52 -6.19
C LYS A 121 6.50 17.09 -5.19
N ASN A 122 6.22 18.26 -4.61
CA ASN A 122 7.11 18.96 -3.70
C ASN A 122 6.52 19.02 -2.29
N LYS A 123 7.41 18.91 -1.29
CA LYS A 123 7.07 19.04 0.12
C LYS A 123 6.37 20.38 0.42
N PRO A 124 5.46 20.42 1.42
CA PRO A 124 5.09 19.33 2.34
C PRO A 124 3.96 18.43 1.81
N ASN A 125 3.33 18.75 0.69
CA ASN A 125 2.08 18.11 0.26
C ASN A 125 2.30 16.85 -0.61
N THR A 126 3.38 16.10 -0.34
CA THR A 126 3.65 14.82 -1.03
C THR A 126 2.89 13.69 -0.35
N ILE A 127 2.60 12.63 -1.10
CA ILE A 127 1.83 11.49 -0.60
C ILE A 127 2.53 10.81 0.59
N GLU A 128 3.86 10.74 0.60
CA GLU A 128 4.67 10.16 1.69
C GLU A 128 4.44 10.86 3.03
N ASN A 129 4.15 12.17 3.01
CA ASN A 129 3.92 12.92 4.24
C ASN A 129 2.48 12.76 4.77
N HIS A 130 1.58 12.21 3.95
CA HIS A 130 0.15 12.14 4.23
C HIS A 130 -0.39 10.71 4.34
N ALA A 131 0.25 9.72 3.71
CA ALA A 131 -0.08 8.29 3.80
C ALA A 131 1.15 7.51 4.27
N LYS A 132 1.09 6.99 5.50
CA LYS A 132 2.21 6.31 6.18
C LYS A 132 2.59 5.00 5.49
N SER A 133 1.59 4.28 5.01
CA SER A 133 1.73 2.99 4.33
C SER A 133 2.27 3.13 2.89
N TRP A 134 2.36 4.35 2.35
CA TRP A 134 2.77 4.59 0.96
C TRP A 134 4.15 4.00 0.62
N ASN A 135 5.15 4.27 1.45
CA ASN A 135 6.51 3.79 1.17
C ASN A 135 6.59 2.26 1.22
N LYS A 136 5.94 1.61 2.20
CA LYS A 136 5.88 0.15 2.28
C LYS A 136 5.14 -0.44 1.07
N PHE A 137 4.00 0.14 0.68
CA PHE A 137 3.23 -0.29 -0.49
C PHE A 137 4.05 -0.21 -1.78
N ARG A 138 4.79 0.88 -2.00
CA ARG A 138 5.68 1.01 -3.17
C ARG A 138 6.81 -0.03 -3.16
N GLN A 139 7.39 -0.32 -2.00
CA GLN A 139 8.41 -1.36 -1.92
C GLN A 139 7.83 -2.76 -2.17
N ILE A 140 6.60 -3.03 -1.73
CA ILE A 140 5.87 -4.26 -2.07
C ILE A 140 5.72 -4.40 -3.58
N THR A 141 5.29 -3.34 -4.30
CA THR A 141 5.14 -3.41 -5.76
C THR A 141 6.46 -3.77 -6.44
N ASP A 142 7.58 -3.23 -5.96
CA ASP A 142 8.90 -3.60 -6.48
C ASP A 142 9.24 -5.06 -6.15
N ILE A 143 9.09 -5.49 -4.89
CA ILE A 143 9.46 -6.84 -4.42
C ILE A 143 8.75 -7.94 -5.22
N LEU A 144 7.48 -7.75 -5.59
CA LEU A 144 6.69 -8.70 -6.38
C LEU A 144 7.32 -9.07 -7.74
N VAL A 145 8.27 -8.28 -8.25
CA VAL A 145 8.93 -8.53 -9.54
C VAL A 145 10.46 -8.63 -9.44
N LEU A 146 11.03 -8.45 -8.25
CA LEU A 146 12.46 -8.58 -8.04
C LEU A 146 12.88 -10.04 -7.86
N SER A 147 14.10 -10.35 -8.29
CA SER A 147 14.75 -11.60 -7.93
C SER A 147 15.14 -11.61 -6.45
N PHE A 148 15.26 -12.80 -5.87
CA PHE A 148 15.68 -12.94 -4.48
C PHE A 148 17.04 -12.28 -4.18
N ALA A 149 17.97 -12.34 -5.13
CA ALA A 149 19.28 -11.68 -5.01
C ALA A 149 19.14 -10.15 -4.95
N GLU A 150 18.26 -9.56 -5.75
CA GLU A 150 17.99 -8.12 -5.73
C GLU A 150 17.32 -7.69 -4.42
N ILE A 151 16.37 -8.48 -3.90
CA ILE A 151 15.75 -8.22 -2.60
C ILE A 151 16.80 -8.22 -1.49
N MET A 152 17.68 -9.21 -1.47
CA MET A 152 18.77 -9.27 -0.48
C MET A 152 19.76 -8.12 -0.63
N ASN A 153 20.03 -7.65 -1.86
CA ASN A 153 20.87 -6.48 -2.07
C ASN A 153 20.23 -5.22 -1.50
N ARG A 154 18.91 -5.02 -1.69
CA ARG A 154 18.16 -3.91 -1.09
C ARG A 154 18.12 -4.00 0.44
N PHE A 155 17.92 -5.20 0.99
CA PHE A 155 17.98 -5.44 2.44
C PHE A 155 19.35 -5.02 3.01
N ARG A 156 20.45 -5.51 2.41
CA ARG A 156 21.83 -5.19 2.81
C ARG A 156 22.19 -3.70 2.67
N ALA A 157 21.51 -2.99 1.77
CA ALA A 157 21.64 -1.56 1.57
C ALA A 157 20.78 -0.71 2.54
N SER A 158 20.07 -1.33 3.49
CA SER A 158 19.13 -0.69 4.41
C SER A 158 17.99 0.05 3.67
N GLU A 159 17.55 -0.47 2.52
CA GLU A 159 16.47 0.13 1.72
C GLU A 159 15.09 -0.43 2.10
N LEU A 160 15.05 -1.52 2.88
CA LEU A 160 13.82 -2.22 3.29
C LEU A 160 13.46 -2.01 4.77
N GLU A 161 14.00 -0.98 5.43
CA GLU A 161 13.73 -0.66 6.85
C GLU A 161 12.25 -0.39 7.17
N CYS A 162 11.43 -0.12 6.15
CA CYS A 162 9.98 0.05 6.33
C CYS A 162 9.25 -1.26 6.65
N PHE A 163 9.88 -2.42 6.45
CA PHE A 163 9.36 -3.73 6.86
C PHE A 163 9.93 -4.14 8.21
N THR A 164 9.14 -4.82 9.02
CA THR A 164 9.71 -5.63 10.10
C THR A 164 10.42 -6.86 9.52
N THR A 165 11.32 -7.47 10.29
CA THR A 165 11.99 -8.71 9.85
C THR A 165 10.98 -9.83 9.60
N LYS A 166 9.87 -9.87 10.35
CA LYS A 166 8.79 -10.84 10.18
C LYS A 166 7.94 -10.63 8.94
N GLU A 167 7.63 -9.38 8.62
CA GLU A 167 6.93 -9.04 7.37
C GLU A 167 7.77 -9.45 6.16
N LEU A 168 9.08 -9.14 6.19
CA LEU A 168 9.98 -9.49 5.09
C LEU A 168 10.21 -11.00 4.96
N GLU A 169 10.35 -11.71 6.08
CA GLU A 169 10.41 -13.18 6.11
C GLU A 169 9.15 -13.80 5.51
N GLY A 170 7.96 -13.35 5.92
CA GLY A 170 6.69 -13.83 5.40
C GLY A 170 6.57 -13.65 3.88
N LEU A 171 6.90 -12.45 3.40
CA LEU A 171 6.85 -12.15 1.96
C LEU A 171 7.85 -12.99 1.14
N ILE A 172 9.07 -13.22 1.66
CA ILE A 172 10.07 -14.07 0.99
C ILE A 172 9.62 -15.53 0.98
N CYS A 173 9.05 -16.03 2.07
CA CYS A 173 8.49 -17.39 2.14
C CYS A 173 7.34 -17.57 1.15
N ALA A 174 6.49 -16.56 0.99
CA ALA A 174 5.39 -16.60 0.03
C ALA A 174 5.88 -16.60 -1.42
N LEU A 175 6.95 -15.86 -1.74
CA LEU A 175 7.41 -15.66 -3.13
C LEU A 175 8.43 -16.70 -3.63
N PHE A 176 9.19 -17.35 -2.75
CA PHE A 176 10.32 -18.19 -3.14
C PHE A 176 10.27 -19.55 -2.49
N ALA A 177 10.53 -20.59 -3.28
CA ALA A 177 10.57 -21.97 -2.82
C ALA A 177 11.62 -22.22 -1.71
N ASP A 178 11.33 -23.22 -0.88
CA ASP A 178 12.20 -23.71 0.19
C ASP A 178 13.55 -24.20 -0.37
N THR A 179 14.63 -23.50 -0.02
CA THR A 179 16.01 -23.87 -0.39
C THR A 179 16.98 -23.53 0.74
N GLU A 180 18.13 -24.20 0.78
CA GLU A 180 19.22 -23.88 1.73
C GLU A 180 19.73 -22.44 1.57
N LEU A 181 19.65 -21.88 0.36
CA LEU A 181 19.99 -20.47 0.13
C LEU A 181 18.97 -19.54 0.79
N ARG A 182 17.67 -19.86 0.69
CA ARG A 182 16.60 -19.10 1.33
C ARG A 182 16.73 -19.15 2.84
N GLU A 183 16.95 -20.33 3.43
CA GLU A 183 17.12 -20.48 4.88
C GLU A 183 18.27 -19.61 5.41
N ARG A 184 19.44 -19.64 4.76
CA ARG A 184 20.59 -18.80 5.17
C ARG A 184 20.30 -17.30 5.07
N ASN A 185 19.66 -16.85 3.99
CA ASN A 185 19.31 -15.44 3.81
C ASN A 185 18.20 -14.99 4.79
N LEU A 186 17.25 -15.87 5.10
CA LEU A 186 16.21 -15.60 6.11
C LEU A 186 16.82 -15.48 7.51
N GLN A 187 17.84 -16.28 7.83
CA GLN A 187 18.59 -16.11 9.08
C GLN A 187 19.23 -14.71 9.15
N GLU A 188 19.87 -14.26 8.06
CA GLU A 188 20.44 -12.90 7.98
C GLU A 188 19.38 -11.81 8.20
N ILE A 189 18.17 -11.98 7.63
CA ILE A 189 17.04 -11.05 7.85
C ILE A 189 16.59 -11.08 9.31
N ASN A 190 16.46 -12.26 9.90
CA ASN A 190 16.01 -12.45 11.27
C ASN A 190 17.00 -11.91 12.31
N ASP A 191 18.29 -11.84 11.98
CA ASP A 191 19.33 -11.23 12.82
C ASP A 191 19.19 -9.69 12.91
N GLY A 192 18.42 -9.07 11.99
CA GLY A 192 18.02 -7.66 12.04
C GLY A 192 18.45 -6.85 10.82
N HIS A 193 17.81 -5.69 10.62
CA HIS A 193 18.19 -4.76 9.55
C HIS A 193 19.64 -4.29 9.72
N PRO A 194 20.43 -4.24 8.63
CA PRO A 194 21.78 -3.71 8.68
C PRO A 194 21.75 -2.27 9.18
N HIS A 195 22.53 -1.97 10.22
CA HIS A 195 22.72 -0.60 10.65
C HIS A 195 23.41 0.19 9.54
N ARG A 196 22.88 1.36 9.17
CA ARG A 196 23.64 2.36 8.43
C ARG A 196 24.86 2.73 9.26
N GLY A 197 25.98 2.07 9.01
CA GLY A 197 27.26 2.50 9.57
C GLY A 197 27.46 3.96 9.20
N ASN A 198 27.64 4.82 10.21
CA ASN A 198 27.86 6.26 10.06
C ASN A 198 28.84 6.52 8.91
N ARG A 199 28.33 7.06 7.80
CA ARG A 199 29.14 7.84 6.85
C ARG A 199 28.99 9.30 7.20
#